data_AF-A0A7C2WCB5-F1
#
_entry.id   AF-A0A7C2WCB5-F1
#
_cell.length_a   1.000
_cell.length_b   1.000
_cell.length_c   1.000
_cell.angle_alpha   90.00
_cell.angle_beta   90.00
_cell.angle_gamma   90.00
#
_symmetry.space_group_name_H-M   'P 1'
#
loop_
_entity.id
_entity.type
_entity.pdbx_description
1 polymer ?
#
loop_
_entity_poly.entity_id
_entity_poly.type
_entity_poly.pdbx_seq_one_letter_code
_entity_poly.pdbx_strand_id
1 'polypeptide(L)'
;MSRSLGVDSAGREGAVSRADALILEAATGVRELTHAELQEVLAHVAQAGFDPRPDKRGRTNAEAHYRKHVERFREWPPGTTLEAYLQSARRVILDPRSSVFTSRYAGYWQLAVIRRADELRGPGGSDWVVVEYRVELGHWTTVFQPRDLEHDFLYATKREHLRWLRRRS
;
A
#
# COMPACT_ATOMS: atom_id res chain seq x y z
N MET A 1 -17.62 -50.04 -10.84
CA MET A 1 -17.93 -49.06 -9.78
C MET A 1 -16.75 -48.95 -8.84
N SER A 2 -15.97 -47.87 -8.93
CA SER A 2 -15.31 -47.23 -7.78
C SER A 2 -14.66 -45.96 -8.29
N ARG A 3 -15.13 -44.84 -7.76
CA ARG A 3 -14.73 -43.48 -8.12
C ARG A 3 -13.36 -43.22 -7.53
N SER A 4 -12.44 -42.79 -8.39
CA SER A 4 -11.23 -42.09 -8.00
C SER A 4 -11.65 -40.79 -7.29
N LEU A 5 -11.32 -40.66 -6.01
CA LEU A 5 -11.37 -39.40 -5.29
C LEU A 5 -10.13 -38.60 -5.68
N GLY A 6 -10.27 -37.79 -6.74
CA GLY A 6 -9.34 -36.72 -7.02
C GLY A 6 -9.41 -35.70 -5.88
N VAL A 7 -8.39 -35.73 -5.02
CA VAL A 7 -8.09 -34.62 -4.12
C VAL A 7 -7.40 -33.57 -4.98
N ASP A 8 -8.19 -32.75 -5.66
CA ASP A 8 -7.72 -31.48 -6.19
C ASP A 8 -7.68 -30.47 -5.03
N SER A 9 -6.69 -30.65 -4.15
CA SER A 9 -6.25 -29.59 -3.27
C SER A 9 -5.59 -28.51 -4.13
N ALA A 10 -6.37 -27.49 -4.47
CA ALA A 10 -5.92 -26.24 -5.08
C ALA A 10 -4.99 -25.47 -4.12
N GLY A 11 -3.80 -26.01 -3.88
CA GLY A 11 -2.71 -25.38 -3.17
C GLY A 11 -1.93 -24.47 -4.12
N ARG A 12 -2.44 -23.26 -4.36
CA ARG A 12 -1.56 -22.11 -4.53
C ARG A 12 -1.41 -21.44 -3.16
N GLU A 13 -0.77 -22.14 -2.24
CA GLU A 13 0.01 -21.48 -1.20
C GLU A 13 1.17 -20.80 -1.93
N GLY A 14 0.93 -19.57 -2.39
CA GLY A 14 1.92 -18.80 -3.11
C GLY A 14 3.11 -18.57 -2.19
N ALA A 15 4.28 -19.05 -2.58
CA ALA A 15 5.52 -18.75 -1.86
C ALA A 15 5.59 -17.25 -1.60
N VAL A 16 5.81 -16.87 -0.33
CA VAL A 16 6.03 -15.50 0.09
C VAL A 16 7.10 -14.91 -0.82
N SER A 17 6.80 -13.79 -1.49
CA SER A 17 7.78 -13.19 -2.39
C SER A 17 9.02 -12.78 -1.57
N ARG A 18 10.18 -12.73 -2.22
CA ARG A 18 11.40 -12.25 -1.56
C ARG A 18 11.18 -10.87 -0.94
N ALA A 19 10.50 -9.97 -1.63
CA ALA A 19 10.18 -8.63 -1.11
C ALA A 19 9.31 -8.68 0.15
N ASP A 20 8.32 -9.57 0.21
CA ASP A 20 7.48 -9.74 1.40
C ASP A 20 8.29 -10.27 2.59
N ALA A 21 9.21 -11.21 2.36
CA ALA A 21 10.12 -11.68 3.38
C ALA A 21 11.03 -10.55 3.90
N LEU A 22 11.57 -9.71 3.01
CA LEU A 22 12.37 -8.54 3.38
C LEU A 22 11.56 -7.55 4.25
N ILE A 23 10.29 -7.29 3.90
CA ILE A 23 9.42 -6.43 4.69
C ILE A 23 9.25 -7.01 6.11
N LEU A 24 9.00 -8.32 6.23
CA LEU A 24 8.79 -8.97 7.53
C LEU A 24 10.06 -9.00 8.38
N GLU A 25 11.22 -9.30 7.79
CA GLU A 25 12.52 -9.25 8.48
C GLU A 25 12.80 -7.85 9.04
N ALA A 26 12.55 -6.82 8.24
CA ALA A 26 12.73 -5.43 8.66
C ALA A 26 11.73 -5.02 9.74
N ALA A 27 10.46 -5.40 9.58
CA ALA A 27 9.38 -5.06 10.50
C ALA A 27 9.54 -5.69 11.88
N THR A 28 10.06 -6.92 11.93
CA THR A 28 10.23 -7.69 13.18
C THR A 28 11.56 -7.43 13.90
N GLY A 29 12.45 -6.62 13.34
CA GLY A 29 13.73 -6.32 13.98
C GLY A 29 14.85 -7.29 13.64
N VAL A 30 14.62 -8.30 12.81
CA VAL A 30 15.61 -9.34 12.49
C VAL A 30 16.87 -8.72 11.90
N ARG A 31 16.71 -7.75 10.99
CA ARG A 31 17.82 -6.95 10.45
C ARG A 31 17.33 -5.65 9.83
N GLU A 32 18.28 -4.81 9.43
CA GLU A 32 18.02 -3.64 8.58
C GLU A 32 18.15 -4.02 7.11
N LEU A 33 17.40 -3.32 6.26
CA LEU A 33 17.50 -3.49 4.81
C LEU A 33 18.63 -2.62 4.26
N THR A 34 19.40 -3.18 3.34
CA THR A 34 20.30 -2.40 2.50
C THR A 34 19.51 -1.47 1.58
N HIS A 35 20.19 -0.46 1.01
CA HIS A 35 19.56 0.42 0.03
C HIS A 35 18.99 -0.37 -1.16
N ALA A 36 19.73 -1.34 -1.70
CA ALA A 36 19.29 -2.16 -2.82
C ALA A 36 18.05 -3.00 -2.49
N GLU A 37 18.01 -3.61 -1.30
CA GLU A 37 16.84 -4.36 -0.83
C GLU A 37 15.62 -3.47 -0.62
N LEU A 38 15.80 -2.26 -0.09
CA LEU A 38 14.70 -1.31 0.01
C LEU A 38 14.16 -0.92 -1.38
N GLN A 39 15.03 -0.72 -2.37
CA GLN A 39 14.58 -0.45 -3.75
C GLN A 39 13.84 -1.65 -4.37
N GLU A 40 14.30 -2.88 -4.11
CA GLU A 40 13.62 -4.11 -4.52
C GLU A 40 12.20 -4.18 -3.93
N VAL A 41 12.08 -3.93 -2.62
CA VAL A 41 10.80 -3.88 -1.91
C VAL A 41 9.87 -2.81 -2.49
N LEU A 42 10.37 -1.59 -2.73
CA LEU A 42 9.56 -0.50 -3.28
C LEU A 42 9.12 -0.77 -4.72
N ALA A 43 9.96 -1.40 -5.55
CA ALA A 43 9.60 -1.82 -6.90
C ALA A 43 8.49 -2.86 -6.90
N HIS A 44 8.59 -3.88 -6.02
CA HIS A 44 7.54 -4.89 -5.82
C HIS A 44 6.22 -4.25 -5.39
N VAL A 45 6.26 -3.39 -4.36
CA VAL A 45 5.07 -2.71 -3.85
C VAL A 45 4.44 -1.81 -4.92
N ALA A 46 5.23 -1.11 -5.74
CA ALA A 46 4.71 -0.26 -6.83
C ALA A 46 4.00 -1.06 -7.93
N GLN A 47 4.38 -2.33 -8.15
CA GLN A 47 3.75 -3.20 -9.14
C GLN A 47 2.47 -3.85 -8.63
N ALA A 48 2.36 -4.07 -7.31
CA ALA A 48 1.26 -4.83 -6.70
C ALA A 48 -0.14 -4.30 -6.99
N GLY A 49 -0.32 -2.97 -6.96
CA GLY A 49 -1.64 -2.34 -7.14
C GLY A 49 -2.66 -2.75 -6.07
N PHE A 50 -3.93 -2.40 -6.27
CA PHE A 50 -5.04 -2.91 -5.46
C PHE A 50 -5.42 -4.35 -5.88
N ASP A 51 -6.11 -5.08 -5.00
CA ASP A 51 -6.73 -6.37 -5.33
C ASP A 51 -7.65 -6.21 -6.57
N PRO A 52 -7.39 -6.95 -7.66
CA PRO A 52 -8.16 -6.82 -8.90
C PRO A 52 -9.54 -7.49 -8.82
N ARG A 53 -9.81 -8.30 -7.80
CA ARG A 53 -11.08 -9.03 -7.68
C ARG A 53 -12.22 -8.04 -7.42
N PRO A 54 -13.29 -8.07 -8.23
CA PRO A 54 -14.44 -7.20 -8.01
C PRO A 54 -15.25 -7.63 -6.78
N ASP A 55 -15.92 -6.66 -6.16
CA ASP A 55 -16.96 -6.90 -5.17
C ASP A 55 -18.20 -7.57 -5.80
N LYS A 56 -19.19 -7.90 -4.98
CA LYS A 56 -20.46 -8.51 -5.44
C LYS A 56 -21.24 -7.64 -6.46
N ARG A 57 -20.86 -6.38 -6.63
CA ARG A 57 -21.45 -5.41 -7.56
C ARG A 57 -20.56 -5.15 -8.78
N GLY A 58 -19.50 -5.95 -8.98
CA GLY A 58 -18.59 -5.81 -10.12
C GLY A 58 -17.55 -4.70 -9.98
N ARG A 59 -17.40 -4.07 -8.80
CA ARG A 59 -16.47 -2.94 -8.62
C ARG A 59 -15.17 -3.39 -7.96
N THR A 60 -14.05 -2.94 -8.49
CA THR A 60 -12.72 -3.19 -7.91
C THR A 60 -12.42 -2.26 -6.73
N ASN A 61 -11.47 -2.65 -5.87
CA ASN A 61 -10.98 -1.78 -4.80
C ASN A 61 -10.34 -0.50 -5.34
N ALA A 62 -9.65 -0.58 -6.49
CA ALA A 62 -9.09 0.57 -7.17
C ALA A 62 -10.16 1.61 -7.51
N GLU A 63 -11.27 1.20 -8.12
CA GLU A 63 -12.39 2.08 -8.44
C GLU A 63 -13.04 2.65 -7.18
N ALA A 64 -13.24 1.83 -6.15
CA ALA A 64 -13.84 2.28 -4.90
C ALA A 64 -13.01 3.39 -4.22
N HIS A 65 -11.69 3.21 -4.14
CA HIS A 65 -10.79 4.22 -3.59
C HIS A 65 -10.72 5.46 -4.48
N TYR A 66 -10.62 5.30 -5.80
CA TYR A 66 -10.62 6.42 -6.74
C TYR A 66 -11.86 7.30 -6.60
N ARG A 67 -13.07 6.71 -6.65
CA ARG A 67 -14.33 7.47 -6.51
C ARG A 67 -14.42 8.18 -5.17
N LYS A 68 -13.93 7.54 -4.09
CA LYS A 68 -13.93 8.13 -2.75
C LYS A 68 -12.97 9.33 -2.67
N HIS A 69 -11.70 9.15 -3.03
CA HIS A 69 -10.65 10.14 -2.78
C HIS A 69 -10.57 11.20 -3.87
N VAL A 70 -10.70 10.81 -5.14
CA VAL A 70 -10.60 11.74 -6.27
C VAL A 70 -11.94 12.44 -6.53
N GLU A 71 -13.02 11.69 -6.73
CA GLU A 71 -14.28 12.31 -7.17
C GLU A 71 -15.04 12.96 -6.00
N ARG A 72 -15.24 12.22 -4.91
CA ARG A 72 -16.03 12.69 -3.77
C ARG A 72 -15.26 13.66 -2.88
N PHE A 73 -14.05 13.30 -2.45
CA PHE A 73 -13.27 14.12 -1.53
C PHE A 73 -12.39 15.15 -2.23
N ARG A 74 -12.19 15.03 -3.55
CA ARG A 74 -11.40 15.98 -4.36
C ARG A 74 -9.99 16.15 -3.81
N GLU A 75 -9.41 15.07 -3.29
CA GLU A 75 -8.05 15.03 -2.76
C GLU A 75 -7.00 15.20 -3.86
N TRP A 76 -7.32 14.81 -5.11
CA TRP A 76 -6.47 15.00 -6.28
C TRP A 76 -6.94 16.16 -7.18
N PRO A 77 -6.09 16.68 -8.09
CA PRO A 77 -6.46 17.76 -8.99
C PRO A 77 -7.68 17.40 -9.86
N PRO A 78 -8.52 18.40 -10.23
CA PRO A 78 -9.63 18.18 -11.15
C PRO A 78 -9.18 17.53 -12.46
N GLY A 79 -9.97 16.58 -12.97
CA GLY A 79 -9.65 15.86 -14.21
C GLY A 79 -8.70 14.66 -14.03
N THR A 80 -8.26 14.37 -12.80
CA THR A 80 -7.50 13.14 -12.52
C THR A 80 -8.33 11.90 -12.86
N THR A 81 -7.84 11.05 -13.76
CA THR A 81 -8.45 9.77 -14.13
C THR A 81 -8.06 8.66 -13.15
N LEU A 82 -8.76 7.51 -13.21
CA LEU A 82 -8.38 6.32 -12.43
C LEU A 82 -6.92 5.90 -12.72
N GLU A 83 -6.52 5.89 -13.98
CA GLU A 83 -5.14 5.55 -14.37
C GLU A 83 -4.13 6.54 -13.80
N ALA A 84 -4.39 7.84 -13.90
CA ALA A 84 -3.52 8.88 -13.35
C ALA A 84 -3.41 8.78 -11.82
N TYR A 85 -4.51 8.45 -11.15
CA TYR A 85 -4.54 8.17 -9.71
C TYR A 85 -3.65 6.98 -9.34
N LEU A 86 -3.79 5.84 -10.02
CA LEU A 86 -2.94 4.66 -9.78
C LEU A 86 -1.47 4.95 -10.10
N GLN A 87 -1.19 5.71 -11.16
CA GLN A 87 0.16 6.11 -11.51
C GLN A 87 0.77 7.05 -10.47
N SER A 88 -0.03 7.93 -9.84
CA SER A 88 0.44 8.79 -8.76
C SER A 88 0.88 7.98 -7.53
N ALA A 89 0.18 6.89 -7.20
CA ALA A 89 0.58 5.99 -6.12
C ALA A 89 1.96 5.35 -6.41
N ARG A 90 2.19 4.88 -7.64
CA ARG A 90 3.50 4.34 -8.05
C ARG A 90 4.61 5.39 -7.95
N ARG A 91 4.33 6.62 -8.38
CA ARG A 91 5.27 7.74 -8.25
C ARG A 91 5.60 8.01 -6.78
N VAL A 92 4.61 8.02 -5.89
CA VAL A 92 4.83 8.18 -4.43
C VAL A 92 5.69 7.06 -3.87
N ILE A 93 5.43 5.80 -4.24
CA ILE A 93 6.20 4.65 -3.76
C ILE A 93 7.67 4.74 -4.19
N LEU A 94 7.92 5.11 -5.45
CA LEU A 94 9.26 5.12 -6.04
C LEU A 94 10.03 6.42 -5.84
N ASP A 95 9.41 7.49 -5.34
CA ASP A 95 10.09 8.77 -5.11
C ASP A 95 11.12 8.62 -3.98
N PRO A 96 12.40 8.93 -4.21
CA PRO A 96 13.44 8.85 -3.18
C PRO A 96 13.19 9.82 -2.00
N ARG A 97 12.38 10.86 -2.18
CA ARG A 97 11.98 11.82 -1.14
C ARG A 97 10.88 11.28 -0.22
N SER A 98 10.27 10.15 -0.55
CA SER A 98 9.24 9.54 0.29
C SER A 98 9.82 8.90 1.55
N SER A 99 9.15 9.10 2.67
CA SER A 99 9.43 8.35 3.90
C SER A 99 8.77 6.97 3.81
N VAL A 100 9.43 5.95 4.35
CA VAL A 100 8.99 4.55 4.30
C VAL A 100 9.08 3.95 5.69
N PHE A 101 8.02 3.28 6.13
CA PHE A 101 8.02 2.57 7.40
C PHE A 101 7.18 1.30 7.32
N THR A 102 7.49 0.37 8.22
CA THR A 102 6.65 -0.79 8.49
C THR A 102 5.88 -0.58 9.77
N SER A 103 4.69 -1.17 9.86
CA SER A 103 3.91 -1.21 11.09
C SER A 103 2.93 -2.36 11.04
N ARG A 104 2.33 -2.68 12.18
CA ARG A 104 1.19 -3.59 12.25
C ARG A 104 -0.07 -2.76 12.41
N TYR A 105 -1.06 -2.97 11.54
CA TYR A 105 -2.36 -2.31 11.62
C TYR A 105 -3.46 -3.34 11.74
N ALA A 106 -4.20 -3.28 12.85
CA ALA A 106 -5.26 -4.24 13.17
C ALA A 106 -4.80 -5.72 13.03
N GLY A 107 -3.57 -6.02 13.47
CA GLY A 107 -3.01 -7.37 13.47
C GLY A 107 -2.26 -7.80 12.20
N TYR A 108 -2.17 -6.96 11.16
CA TYR A 108 -1.51 -7.29 9.89
C TYR A 108 -0.29 -6.42 9.63
N TRP A 109 0.79 -7.02 9.11
CA TRP A 109 1.98 -6.29 8.72
C TRP A 109 1.77 -5.49 7.44
N GLN A 110 2.25 -4.26 7.46
CA GLN A 110 2.10 -3.33 6.36
C GLN A 110 3.37 -2.54 6.14
N LEU A 111 3.58 -2.17 4.88
CA LEU A 111 4.53 -1.14 4.47
C LEU A 111 3.75 0.10 4.05
N ALA A 112 4.10 1.23 4.64
CA ALA A 112 3.53 2.52 4.34
C ALA A 112 4.59 3.43 3.70
N VAL A 113 4.19 4.12 2.63
CA VAL A 113 5.00 5.15 1.97
C VAL A 113 4.27 6.48 2.05
N ILE A 114 4.98 7.52 2.49
CA ILE A 114 4.44 8.87 2.64
C ILE A 114 5.29 9.87 1.85
N ARG A 115 4.64 10.72 1.05
CA ARG A 115 5.27 11.85 0.35
C ARG A 115 4.45 13.12 0.56
N ARG A 116 5.09 14.29 0.48
CA ARG A 116 4.36 15.56 0.26
C ARG A 116 3.44 15.43 -0.94
N ALA A 117 2.22 15.96 -0.83
CA ALA A 117 1.26 15.89 -1.92
C ALA A 117 1.67 16.77 -3.11
N ASP A 118 2.18 17.98 -2.84
CA ASP A 118 2.67 18.93 -3.84
C ASP A 118 1.71 19.02 -5.06
N GLU A 119 2.17 18.66 -6.25
CA GLU A 119 1.38 18.68 -7.49
C GLU A 119 0.19 17.72 -7.51
N LEU A 120 0.12 16.76 -6.57
CA LEU A 120 -0.98 15.82 -6.41
C LEU A 120 -2.10 16.38 -5.52
N ARG A 121 -1.94 17.57 -4.94
CA ARG A 121 -2.93 18.15 -4.03
C ARG A 121 -4.08 18.78 -4.82
N GLY A 122 -5.27 18.22 -4.63
CA GLY A 122 -6.53 18.76 -5.10
C GLY A 122 -7.13 19.83 -4.18
N PRO A 123 -8.28 20.41 -4.55
CA PRO A 123 -8.95 21.45 -3.75
C PRO A 123 -9.48 20.94 -2.40
N GLY A 124 -9.76 19.64 -2.27
CA GLY A 124 -10.07 18.99 -0.99
C GLY A 124 -8.90 18.16 -0.43
N GLY A 125 -7.73 18.28 -1.05
CA GLY A 125 -6.52 17.55 -0.68
C GLY A 125 -5.80 18.14 0.52
N SER A 126 -4.89 17.34 1.05
CA SER A 126 -4.06 17.64 2.21
C SER A 126 -2.59 17.62 1.84
N ASP A 127 -1.75 17.83 2.83
CA ASP A 127 -0.33 18.10 2.63
C ASP A 127 0.53 16.86 2.33
N TRP A 128 -0.05 15.68 2.52
CA TRP A 128 0.62 14.39 2.41
C TRP A 128 -0.21 13.44 1.56
N VAL A 129 0.47 12.57 0.81
CA VAL A 129 -0.11 11.37 0.20
C VAL A 129 0.48 10.16 0.91
N VAL A 130 -0.40 9.21 1.24
CA VAL A 130 -0.08 7.94 1.86
C VAL A 130 -0.44 6.82 0.89
N VAL A 131 0.45 5.82 0.77
CA VAL A 131 0.14 4.52 0.17
C VAL A 131 0.43 3.43 1.21
N GLU A 132 -0.52 2.54 1.44
CA GLU A 132 -0.30 1.35 2.28
C GLU A 132 -0.40 0.07 1.48
N TYR A 133 0.55 -0.82 1.72
CA TYR A 133 0.62 -2.17 1.21
C TYR A 133 0.51 -3.16 2.37
N ARG A 134 -0.33 -4.18 2.23
CA ARG A 134 -0.46 -5.23 3.23
C ARG A 134 0.22 -6.51 2.77
N VAL A 135 1.20 -6.95 3.55
CA VAL A 135 2.09 -8.06 3.19
C VAL A 135 1.31 -9.35 3.00
N GLU A 136 0.38 -9.66 3.91
CA GLU A 136 -0.38 -10.91 3.86
C GLU A 136 -1.38 -10.97 2.70
N LEU A 137 -1.73 -9.81 2.12
CA LEU A 137 -2.65 -9.75 0.98
C LEU A 137 -1.94 -9.58 -0.35
N GLY A 138 -0.68 -9.14 -0.36
CA GLY A 138 0.04 -8.89 -1.59
C GLY A 138 -0.42 -7.65 -2.37
N HIS A 139 -1.20 -6.74 -1.75
CA HIS A 139 -1.85 -5.62 -2.44
C HIS A 139 -1.83 -4.32 -1.62
N TRP A 140 -2.03 -3.20 -2.32
CA TRP A 140 -2.38 -1.91 -1.71
C TRP A 140 -3.72 -2.01 -1.00
N THR A 141 -3.79 -1.44 0.20
CA THR A 141 -5.04 -1.34 0.97
C THR A 141 -5.61 0.07 0.97
N THR A 142 -4.81 1.10 0.71
CA THR A 142 -5.29 2.48 0.55
C THR A 142 -4.28 3.35 -0.17
N VAL A 143 -4.79 4.41 -0.81
CA VAL A 143 -4.04 5.56 -1.30
C VAL A 143 -4.90 6.80 -1.01
N PHE A 144 -4.42 7.75 -0.21
CA PHE A 144 -5.21 8.92 0.20
C PHE A 144 -4.36 10.06 0.74
N GLN A 145 -4.98 11.22 0.98
CA GLN A 145 -4.37 12.39 1.62
C GLN A 145 -4.93 12.64 3.02
N PRO A 146 -4.28 12.19 4.11
CA PRO A 146 -4.76 12.41 5.48
C PRO A 146 -4.79 13.91 5.80
N ARG A 147 -5.83 14.36 6.52
CA ARG A 147 -5.96 15.76 6.93
C ARG A 147 -4.92 16.10 7.99
N ASP A 148 -4.74 15.19 8.93
CA ASP A 148 -3.70 15.21 9.94
C ASP A 148 -2.87 13.93 9.81
N LEU A 149 -1.65 14.04 9.29
CA LEU A 149 -0.80 12.87 9.08
C LEU A 149 -0.48 12.14 10.40
N GLU A 150 -0.34 12.87 11.50
CA GLU A 150 0.02 12.27 12.78
C GLU A 150 -1.17 11.54 13.37
N HIS A 151 -2.30 12.23 13.53
CA HIS A 151 -3.48 11.67 14.17
C HIS A 151 -4.27 10.70 13.28
N ASP A 152 -4.44 11.01 11.99
CA ASP A 152 -5.24 10.17 11.09
C ASP A 152 -4.48 8.91 10.66
N PHE A 153 -3.14 8.91 10.76
CA PHE A 153 -2.31 7.87 10.16
C PHE A 153 -1.22 7.30 11.05
N LEU A 154 -0.23 8.11 11.48
CA LEU A 154 0.95 7.59 12.21
C LEU A 154 0.62 7.07 13.60
N TYR A 155 -0.31 7.72 14.30
CA TYR A 155 -0.76 7.38 15.65
C TYR A 155 -2.21 6.88 15.67
N ALA A 156 -2.70 6.38 14.53
CA ALA A 156 -4.01 5.74 14.46
C ALA A 156 -4.09 4.61 15.51
N THR A 157 -5.18 4.54 16.27
CA THR A 157 -5.32 3.67 17.47
C THR A 157 -5.11 2.18 17.23
N LYS A 158 -5.23 1.72 15.99
CA LYS A 158 -5.01 0.32 15.59
C LYS A 158 -3.60 0.04 15.05
N ARG A 159 -2.73 1.05 15.00
CA ARG A 159 -1.36 0.94 14.51
C ARG A 159 -0.40 0.73 15.67
N GLU A 160 0.49 -0.24 15.53
CA GLU A 160 1.52 -0.59 16.49
C GLU A 160 2.82 -0.97 15.76
N HIS A 161 3.91 -1.16 16.50
CA HIS A 161 5.21 -1.59 15.98
C HIS A 161 5.73 -0.76 14.78
N LEU A 162 5.56 0.55 14.83
CA LEU A 162 6.05 1.45 13.77
C LEU A 162 7.59 1.46 13.75
N ARG A 163 8.17 1.12 12.60
CA ARG A 163 9.62 1.15 12.37
C ARG A 163 9.94 1.82 11.04
N TRP A 164 10.75 2.87 11.10
CA TRP A 164 11.16 3.59 9.90
C TRP A 164 12.24 2.82 9.14
N LEU A 165 12.03 2.60 7.85
CA LEU A 165 13.02 2.06 6.92
C LEU A 165 13.77 3.20 6.19
N ARG A 166 13.07 4.31 6.00
CA ARG A 166 13.63 5.55 5.47
C ARG A 166 12.85 6.73 6.05
N ARG A 167 13.53 7.64 6.74
CA ARG A 167 12.98 8.97 7.06
C ARG A 167 13.56 9.96 6.07
N ARG A 168 12.71 10.83 5.50
CA ARG A 168 13.23 12.05 4.89
C ARG A 168 14.00 12.84 5.97
N SER A 169 15.15 13.39 5.58
CA SER A 169 15.86 14.42 6.31
C SER A 169 15.18 15.77 6.16
#